data_AF-A0A925HX57-F1
#
_entry.id   AF-A0A925HX57-F1
#
_cell.length_a   1.000
_cell.length_b   1.000
_cell.length_c   1.000
_cell.angle_alpha   90.00
_cell.angle_beta   90.00
_cell.angle_gamma   90.00
#
_symmetry.space_group_name_H-M   'P 1'
#
loop_
_entity.id
_entity.type
_entity.pdbx_description
1 polymer ?
#
loop_
_entity_poly.entity_id
_entity_poly.type
_entity_poly.pdbx_seq_one_letter_code
_entity_poly.pdbx_strand_id
1 'polypeptide(L)'
;FPAARLKQAEGVAGVKSVSPYYVGIRLWRNPQPKKGEEYGVMVMGFRPQDPVFLREDIQASARQLLVQENVVLIDRLTRPEFGPKNGRRFGDEDIGVETEVMHRRVRLVGHFRLGTGFASNGAVLTTDRGYVRVSPGQSLNNVCLGLIKVDDGADPAEVAARLRAALPGGRTPDVEVLTREEVLDIERNRWVGRTSFGLIFQLGVGVALFVGTAIVYQVLSADVASLMPEYATLKAMGYDNTYLMKVILQQAIVLSLLGFLPGWGIALLLYYVTSEGAGIPIQMTQQNLLMVLVLSVAMCALSGLGAARKTFDADPAELF
;
A
#
# COMPACT_ATOMS: atom_id res chain seq x y z
N PHE A 1 3.94 25.14 -6.73
CA PHE A 1 5.06 26.08 -6.52
C PHE A 1 5.65 26.54 -7.86
N PRO A 2 6.38 27.66 -7.93
CA PRO A 2 6.93 28.20 -9.17
C PRO A 2 7.94 27.28 -9.86
N ALA A 3 7.89 27.14 -11.19
CA ALA A 3 8.85 26.32 -11.94
C ALA A 3 10.31 26.81 -11.81
N ALA A 4 10.52 28.09 -11.44
CA ALA A 4 11.83 28.65 -11.15
C ALA A 4 12.57 27.89 -10.02
N ARG A 5 11.85 27.26 -9.08
CA ARG A 5 12.43 26.46 -8.00
C ARG A 5 13.14 25.21 -8.51
N LEU A 6 12.63 24.60 -9.58
CA LEU A 6 13.28 23.47 -10.23
C LEU A 6 14.64 23.88 -10.81
N LYS A 7 14.70 25.02 -11.50
CA LYS A 7 15.96 25.56 -12.04
C LYS A 7 16.98 25.88 -10.94
N GLN A 8 16.52 26.35 -9.77
CA GLN A 8 17.38 26.56 -8.62
C GLN A 8 17.93 25.23 -8.07
N ALA A 9 17.10 24.20 -8.01
CA ALA A 9 17.49 22.86 -7.58
C ALA A 9 18.51 22.20 -8.53
N GLU A 10 18.43 22.44 -9.85
CA GLU A 10 19.43 21.95 -10.82
C GLU A 10 20.85 22.45 -10.51
N GLY A 11 21.00 23.63 -9.89
CA GLY A 11 22.30 24.20 -9.55
C GLY A 11 22.93 23.61 -8.28
N VAL A 12 22.25 22.71 -7.57
CA VAL A 12 22.75 22.14 -6.30
C VAL A 12 23.63 20.92 -6.57
N ALA A 13 24.83 20.90 -5.98
CA ALA A 13 25.77 19.79 -6.13
C ALA A 13 25.19 18.45 -5.66
N GLY A 14 25.28 17.43 -6.51
CA GLY A 14 24.70 16.09 -6.30
C GLY A 14 23.34 15.89 -6.97
N VAL A 15 22.79 16.91 -7.65
CA VAL A 15 21.56 16.81 -8.45
C VAL A 15 21.91 16.48 -9.90
N LYS A 16 21.45 15.32 -10.38
CA LYS A 16 21.64 14.84 -11.76
C LYS A 16 20.63 15.43 -12.73
N SER A 17 19.37 15.51 -12.32
CA SER A 17 18.29 16.07 -13.13
C SER A 17 17.08 16.43 -12.30
N VAL A 18 16.30 17.41 -12.74
CA VAL A 18 14.98 17.72 -12.16
C VAL A 18 13.88 17.64 -13.21
N SER A 19 12.69 17.23 -12.78
CA SER A 19 11.54 17.03 -13.66
C SER A 19 10.26 17.54 -13.00
N PRO A 20 9.50 18.44 -13.66
CA PRO A 20 8.19 18.83 -13.18
C PRO A 20 7.22 17.66 -13.34
N TYR A 21 6.40 17.45 -12.31
CA TYR A 21 5.36 16.44 -12.30
C TYR A 21 4.06 17.05 -11.81
N TYR A 22 3.01 16.86 -12.58
CA TYR A 22 1.67 17.37 -12.34
C TYR A 22 0.75 16.21 -12.02
N VAL A 23 -0.02 16.34 -10.96
CA VAL A 23 -0.92 15.28 -10.50
C VAL A 23 -2.18 15.90 -9.93
N GLY A 24 -3.33 15.29 -10.21
CA GLY A 24 -4.60 15.73 -9.66
C GLY A 24 -5.77 14.92 -10.18
N ILE A 25 -6.86 14.95 -9.43
CA ILE A 25 -8.11 14.28 -9.82
C ILE A 25 -8.89 15.20 -10.76
N ARG A 26 -9.39 14.65 -11.86
CA ARG A 26 -10.20 15.32 -12.87
C ARG A 26 -11.43 14.48 -13.21
N LEU A 27 -12.44 15.09 -13.81
CA LEU A 27 -13.63 14.37 -14.24
C LEU A 27 -13.38 13.70 -15.59
N TRP A 28 -13.46 12.38 -15.62
CA TRP A 28 -13.43 11.55 -16.81
C TRP A 28 -14.85 11.21 -17.23
N ARG A 29 -15.20 11.47 -18.47
CA ARG A 29 -16.47 11.06 -19.04
C ARG A 29 -16.39 9.63 -19.54
N ASN A 30 -17.35 8.78 -19.17
CA ASN A 30 -17.43 7.44 -19.71
C ASN A 30 -17.71 7.50 -21.23
N PRO A 31 -16.86 6.91 -22.09
CA PRO A 31 -17.02 6.97 -23.55
C PRO A 31 -18.18 6.13 -24.08
N GLN A 32 -18.78 5.25 -23.26
CA GLN A 32 -19.87 4.42 -23.70
C GLN A 32 -21.16 5.24 -23.88
N PRO A 33 -21.85 5.10 -25.03
CA PRO A 33 -22.93 6.02 -25.44
C PRO A 33 -24.16 6.01 -24.52
N LYS A 34 -24.34 4.96 -23.72
CA LYS A 34 -25.51 4.81 -22.83
C LYS A 34 -25.30 5.35 -21.42
N LYS A 35 -24.05 5.57 -20.99
CA LYS A 35 -23.75 5.95 -19.61
C LYS A 35 -23.42 7.43 -19.49
N GLY A 36 -22.47 7.96 -20.24
CA GLY A 36 -22.11 9.39 -20.21
C GLY A 36 -21.75 9.97 -18.84
N GLU A 37 -21.71 9.13 -17.79
CA GLU A 37 -21.40 9.46 -16.41
C GLU A 37 -19.96 9.96 -16.28
N GLU A 38 -19.74 10.85 -15.33
CA GLU A 38 -18.42 11.39 -15.03
C GLU A 38 -17.87 10.81 -13.73
N TYR A 39 -16.60 10.39 -13.77
CA TYR A 39 -15.90 9.77 -12.65
C TYR A 39 -14.58 10.49 -12.38
N GLY A 40 -14.19 10.61 -11.11
CA GLY A 40 -12.89 11.17 -10.76
C GLY A 40 -11.74 10.26 -11.19
N VAL A 41 -10.94 10.69 -12.17
CA VAL A 41 -9.72 10.02 -12.65
C VAL A 41 -8.47 10.76 -12.16
N MET A 42 -7.45 10.03 -11.71
CA MET A 42 -6.13 10.60 -11.46
C MET A 42 -5.45 10.92 -12.79
N VAL A 43 -5.15 12.19 -13.04
CA VAL A 43 -4.38 12.63 -14.21
C VAL A 43 -2.96 12.92 -13.78
N MET A 44 -2.00 12.32 -14.46
CA MET A 44 -0.57 12.48 -14.22
C MET A 44 0.09 13.07 -15.47
N GLY A 45 0.57 14.30 -15.35
CA GLY A 45 1.22 15.07 -16.40
C GLY A 45 2.72 15.18 -16.17
N PHE A 46 3.52 14.93 -17.20
CA PHE A 46 4.98 15.04 -17.15
C PHE A 46 5.56 15.24 -18.54
N ARG A 47 6.84 15.60 -18.63
CA ARG A 47 7.55 15.63 -19.92
C ARG A 47 7.94 14.19 -20.29
N PRO A 48 7.49 13.61 -21.43
CA PRO A 48 7.76 12.21 -21.73
C PRO A 48 9.25 11.86 -21.97
N GLN A 49 10.11 12.88 -22.14
CA GLN A 49 11.56 12.72 -22.27
C GLN A 49 12.25 12.58 -20.90
N ASP A 50 11.56 12.96 -19.82
CA ASP A 50 12.11 12.95 -18.48
C ASP A 50 12.00 11.54 -17.85
N PRO A 51 13.01 11.07 -17.10
CA PRO A 51 13.00 9.75 -16.45
C PRO A 51 12.17 9.77 -15.16
N VAL A 52 10.88 10.04 -15.27
CA VAL A 52 9.95 10.23 -14.14
C VAL A 52 9.57 8.93 -13.43
N PHE A 53 9.42 7.83 -14.19
CA PHE A 53 9.05 6.53 -13.64
C PHE A 53 10.26 5.63 -13.54
N LEU A 54 10.42 4.86 -12.46
CA LEU A 54 11.49 3.85 -12.37
C LEU A 54 11.22 2.61 -13.23
N ARG A 55 9.94 2.37 -13.56
CA ARG A 55 9.48 1.21 -14.31
C ARG A 55 9.62 1.43 -15.81
N GLU A 56 10.42 0.58 -16.46
CA GLU A 56 10.69 0.66 -17.90
C GLU A 56 9.44 0.47 -18.76
N ASP A 57 8.51 -0.38 -18.33
CA ASP A 57 7.26 -0.63 -19.07
C ASP A 57 6.37 0.61 -19.15
N ILE A 58 6.30 1.40 -18.06
CA ILE A 58 5.57 2.67 -18.05
C ILE A 58 6.30 3.71 -18.90
N GLN A 59 7.63 3.79 -18.81
CA GLN A 59 8.43 4.69 -19.64
C GLN A 59 8.25 4.39 -21.14
N ALA A 60 8.22 3.10 -21.52
CA ALA A 60 8.02 2.69 -22.90
C ALA A 60 6.65 3.12 -23.44
N SER A 61 5.57 2.90 -22.67
CA SER A 61 4.24 3.39 -23.05
C SER A 61 4.20 4.93 -23.13
N ALA A 62 4.84 5.62 -22.18
CA ALA A 62 4.87 7.09 -22.13
C ALA A 62 5.46 7.74 -23.39
N ARG A 63 6.36 7.07 -24.12
CA ARG A 63 6.91 7.57 -25.39
C ARG A 63 5.83 7.81 -26.46
N GLN A 64 4.70 7.11 -26.39
CA GLN A 64 3.58 7.31 -27.31
C GLN A 64 2.90 8.68 -27.13
N LEU A 65 3.08 9.33 -25.97
CA LEU A 65 2.55 10.65 -25.68
C LEU A 65 3.35 11.79 -26.36
N LEU A 66 4.55 11.51 -26.89
CA LEU A 66 5.40 12.52 -27.53
C LEU A 66 4.74 13.19 -28.74
N VAL A 67 3.76 12.54 -29.35
CA VAL A 67 3.24 12.91 -30.66
C VAL A 67 2.16 14.00 -30.58
N GLN A 68 1.39 14.12 -29.50
CA GLN A 68 0.20 14.99 -29.44
C GLN A 68 -0.12 15.47 -28.00
N GLU A 69 -0.79 16.62 -27.87
CA GLU A 69 -1.17 17.20 -26.56
C GLU A 69 -2.59 16.80 -26.10
N ASN A 70 -3.40 16.21 -26.98
CA ASN A 70 -4.77 15.77 -26.70
C ASN A 70 -4.87 14.25 -26.51
N VAL A 71 -3.76 13.58 -26.20
CA VAL A 71 -3.71 12.13 -26.02
C VAL A 71 -3.40 11.76 -24.59
N VAL A 72 -3.92 10.59 -24.18
CA VAL A 72 -3.67 10.02 -22.86
C VAL A 72 -3.41 8.53 -22.99
N LEU A 73 -2.66 7.98 -22.03
CA LEU A 73 -2.59 6.55 -21.77
C LEU A 73 -3.49 6.25 -20.58
N ILE A 74 -4.26 5.16 -20.64
CA ILE A 74 -5.13 4.72 -19.56
C ILE A 74 -4.49 3.57 -18.78
N ASP A 75 -4.65 3.54 -17.46
CA ASP A 75 -4.23 2.39 -16.66
C ASP A 75 -5.18 1.22 -16.91
N ARG A 76 -4.63 0.04 -17.23
CA ARG A 76 -5.40 -1.20 -17.49
C ARG A 76 -6.23 -1.64 -16.29
N LEU A 77 -5.84 -1.25 -15.08
CA LEU A 77 -6.54 -1.58 -13.84
C LEU A 77 -7.58 -0.52 -13.44
N THR A 78 -7.75 0.54 -14.23
CA THR A 78 -8.88 1.47 -14.09
C THR A 78 -10.21 0.71 -14.08
N ARG A 79 -11.12 1.08 -13.16
CA ARG A 79 -12.35 0.33 -12.92
C ARG A 79 -13.27 0.25 -14.15
N PRO A 80 -14.10 -0.80 -14.27
CA PRO A 80 -15.03 -0.97 -15.39
C PRO A 80 -16.04 0.19 -15.55
N GLU A 81 -16.34 0.92 -14.47
CA GLU A 81 -17.23 2.08 -14.49
C GLU A 81 -16.75 3.22 -15.41
N PHE A 82 -15.44 3.28 -15.72
CA PHE A 82 -14.85 4.25 -16.64
C PHE A 82 -15.08 3.93 -18.13
N GLY A 83 -15.67 2.77 -18.43
CA GLY A 83 -16.17 2.41 -19.76
C GLY A 83 -15.18 1.79 -20.74
N PRO A 84 -14.40 0.75 -20.37
CA PRO A 84 -13.64 -0.03 -21.37
C PRO A 84 -14.58 -0.71 -22.36
N LYS A 85 -14.13 -0.97 -23.59
CA LYS A 85 -14.96 -1.55 -24.67
C LYS A 85 -15.54 -2.91 -24.32
N ASN A 86 -14.75 -3.85 -23.80
CA ASN A 86 -15.24 -5.15 -23.33
C ASN A 86 -16.06 -5.09 -22.02
N GLY A 87 -16.25 -3.91 -21.43
CA GLY A 87 -17.00 -3.72 -20.18
C GLY A 87 -16.34 -4.26 -18.91
N ARG A 88 -15.10 -4.76 -19.00
CA ARG A 88 -14.35 -5.36 -17.89
C ARG A 88 -13.04 -4.63 -17.60
N ARG A 89 -12.15 -4.44 -18.58
CA ARG A 89 -10.83 -3.83 -18.41
C ARG A 89 -10.34 -3.15 -19.68
N PHE A 90 -9.55 -2.09 -19.51
CA PHE A 90 -8.92 -1.39 -20.63
C PHE A 90 -7.80 -2.24 -21.27
N GLY A 91 -7.70 -2.20 -22.60
CA GLY A 91 -6.69 -2.92 -23.37
C GLY A 91 -6.49 -2.35 -24.78
N ASP A 92 -5.91 -3.16 -25.67
CA ASP A 92 -5.55 -2.73 -27.03
C ASP A 92 -6.77 -2.32 -27.86
N GLU A 93 -7.93 -2.92 -27.60
CA GLU A 93 -9.19 -2.57 -28.26
C GLU A 93 -9.65 -1.14 -27.96
N ASP A 94 -9.25 -0.55 -26.83
CA ASP A 94 -9.62 0.81 -26.44
C ASP A 94 -8.73 1.88 -27.10
N ILE A 95 -7.66 1.48 -27.78
CA ILE A 95 -6.80 2.41 -28.52
C ILE A 95 -7.63 3.08 -29.62
N GLY A 96 -7.52 4.40 -29.70
CA GLY A 96 -8.27 5.25 -30.62
C GLY A 96 -9.62 5.73 -30.08
N VAL A 97 -10.09 5.24 -28.92
CA VAL A 97 -11.31 5.76 -28.28
C VAL A 97 -11.12 7.22 -27.93
N GLU A 98 -12.11 8.04 -28.29
CA GLU A 98 -12.20 9.43 -27.87
C GLU A 98 -13.17 9.58 -26.71
N THR A 99 -12.81 10.43 -25.76
CA THR A 99 -13.65 10.80 -24.61
C THR A 99 -13.29 12.19 -24.13
N GLU A 100 -13.80 12.60 -22.96
CA GLU A 100 -13.56 13.91 -22.36
C GLU A 100 -12.95 13.78 -20.96
N VAL A 101 -11.98 14.65 -20.67
CA VAL A 101 -11.46 14.90 -19.32
C VAL A 101 -11.64 16.39 -19.02
N MET A 102 -12.39 16.73 -17.96
CA MET A 102 -12.84 18.10 -17.67
C MET A 102 -13.44 18.80 -18.89
N HIS A 103 -14.35 18.12 -19.60
CA HIS A 103 -15.00 18.62 -20.82
C HIS A 103 -14.03 18.98 -21.97
N ARG A 104 -12.80 18.45 -21.94
CA ARG A 104 -11.84 18.56 -23.04
C ARG A 104 -11.64 17.20 -23.69
N ARG A 105 -11.84 17.14 -25.01
CA ARG A 105 -11.67 15.90 -25.76
C ARG A 105 -10.26 15.35 -25.65
N VAL A 106 -10.12 14.07 -25.33
CA VAL A 106 -8.87 13.33 -25.31
C VAL A 106 -9.03 12.02 -26.08
N ARG A 107 -7.93 11.52 -26.62
CA ARG A 107 -7.88 10.23 -27.33
C ARG A 107 -6.96 9.27 -26.61
N LEU A 108 -7.43 8.03 -26.42
CA LEU A 108 -6.61 6.93 -25.91
C LEU A 108 -5.62 6.50 -26.99
N VAL A 109 -4.32 6.58 -26.70
CA VAL A 109 -3.27 6.12 -27.63
C VAL A 109 -2.62 4.82 -27.21
N GLY A 110 -2.85 4.40 -25.99
CA GLY A 110 -2.27 3.20 -25.41
C GLY A 110 -2.70 3.03 -23.96
N HIS A 111 -2.08 2.07 -23.30
CA HIS A 111 -2.31 1.78 -21.89
C HIS A 111 -1.00 1.47 -21.16
N PHE A 112 -1.08 1.48 -19.84
CA PHE A 112 -0.01 1.11 -18.94
C PHE A 112 -0.59 0.34 -17.75
N ARG A 113 0.24 -0.26 -16.90
CA ARG A 113 -0.22 -1.00 -15.72
C ARG A 113 0.38 -0.43 -14.45
N LEU A 114 -0.38 0.37 -13.72
CA LEU A 114 0.02 0.91 -12.42
C LEU A 114 -0.83 0.37 -11.28
N GLY A 115 -2.16 0.36 -11.42
CA GLY A 115 -3.10 0.02 -10.37
C GLY A 115 -3.90 1.23 -9.88
N THR A 116 -5.10 0.96 -9.37
CA THR A 116 -5.90 1.99 -8.69
C THR A 116 -5.46 2.12 -7.25
N GLY A 117 -5.77 3.26 -6.63
CA GLY A 117 -5.45 3.52 -5.24
C GLY A 117 -6.64 4.14 -4.51
N PHE A 118 -6.48 4.39 -3.22
CA PHE A 118 -7.54 4.98 -2.39
C PHE A 118 -7.94 6.40 -2.82
N ALA A 119 -7.09 7.10 -3.59
CA ALA A 119 -7.38 8.45 -4.07
C ALA A 119 -8.28 8.48 -5.32
N SER A 120 -8.22 7.46 -6.18
CA SER A 120 -9.01 7.41 -7.41
C SER A 120 -9.08 5.98 -7.98
N ASN A 121 -10.26 5.65 -8.51
CA ASN A 121 -10.59 4.38 -9.16
C ASN A 121 -10.08 4.28 -10.61
N GLY A 122 -9.34 5.28 -11.09
CA GLY A 122 -8.78 5.29 -12.44
C GLY A 122 -7.55 6.20 -12.53
N ALA A 123 -6.68 5.90 -13.49
CA ALA A 123 -5.45 6.65 -13.68
C ALA A 123 -5.15 6.83 -15.17
N VAL A 124 -4.74 8.05 -15.54
CA VAL A 124 -4.28 8.38 -16.89
C VAL A 124 -2.95 9.11 -16.85
N LEU A 125 -2.12 8.83 -17.85
CA LEU A 125 -0.87 9.55 -18.12
C LEU A 125 -1.07 10.46 -19.33
N THR A 126 -0.51 11.66 -19.27
CA THR A 126 -0.48 12.61 -20.39
C THR A 126 0.76 13.48 -20.30
N THR A 127 0.99 14.32 -21.32
CA THR A 127 2.07 15.30 -21.28
C THR A 127 1.76 16.39 -20.25
N ASP A 128 2.77 17.13 -19.79
CA ASP A 128 2.59 18.32 -18.96
C ASP A 128 1.61 19.34 -19.59
N ARG A 129 1.71 19.57 -20.91
CA ARG A 129 0.78 20.40 -21.67
C ARG A 129 -0.63 19.79 -21.75
N GLY A 130 -0.72 18.48 -21.95
CA GLY A 130 -1.98 17.75 -21.91
C GLY A 130 -2.67 17.88 -20.55
N TYR A 131 -1.91 17.81 -19.46
CA TYR A 131 -2.41 18.01 -18.10
C TYR A 131 -2.98 19.42 -17.91
N VAL A 132 -2.25 20.47 -18.33
CA VAL A 132 -2.72 21.86 -18.26
C VAL A 132 -3.99 22.04 -19.08
N ARG A 133 -4.06 21.45 -20.28
CA ARG A 133 -5.24 21.50 -21.14
C ARG A 133 -6.49 20.94 -20.45
N VAL A 134 -6.36 19.85 -19.70
CA VAL A 134 -7.47 19.21 -18.96
C VAL A 134 -7.59 19.71 -17.50
N SER A 135 -6.87 20.76 -17.13
CA SER A 135 -6.86 21.33 -15.78
C SER A 135 -7.04 22.85 -15.81
N PRO A 136 -8.28 23.35 -15.96
CA PRO A 136 -8.56 24.78 -15.95
C PRO A 136 -7.96 25.47 -14.71
N GLY A 137 -7.25 26.58 -14.91
CA GLY A 137 -6.59 27.33 -13.82
C GLY A 137 -5.19 26.82 -13.43
N GLN A 138 -4.76 25.64 -13.92
CA GLN A 138 -3.36 25.22 -13.78
C GLN A 138 -2.50 25.85 -14.87
N SER A 139 -1.25 26.19 -14.54
CA SER A 139 -0.21 26.53 -15.52
C SER A 139 1.02 25.66 -15.31
N LEU A 140 1.89 25.60 -16.33
CA LEU A 140 3.21 24.95 -16.21
C LEU A 140 4.13 25.64 -15.20
N ASN A 141 3.80 26.85 -14.76
CA ASN A 141 4.55 27.51 -13.70
C ASN A 141 4.05 27.13 -12.30
N ASN A 142 2.91 26.44 -12.18
CA ASN A 142 2.43 25.93 -10.90
C ASN A 142 2.68 24.41 -10.81
N VAL A 143 3.92 24.05 -10.47
CA VAL A 143 4.34 22.65 -10.35
C VAL A 143 3.72 22.02 -9.10
N CYS A 144 3.17 20.82 -9.23
CA CYS A 144 2.64 20.04 -8.10
C CYS A 144 3.79 19.37 -7.34
N LEU A 145 4.62 18.59 -8.05
CA LEU A 145 5.78 17.89 -7.51
C LEU A 145 7.01 18.13 -8.38
N GLY A 146 8.15 18.37 -7.72
CA GLY A 146 9.45 18.48 -8.37
C GLY A 146 10.25 17.22 -8.11
N LEU A 147 10.39 16.39 -9.14
CA LEU A 147 11.14 15.14 -9.00
C LEU A 147 12.62 15.42 -9.21
N ILE A 148 13.43 15.03 -8.23
CA ILE A 148 14.87 15.26 -8.25
C ILE A 148 15.56 13.90 -8.31
N LYS A 149 16.39 13.70 -9.34
CA LYS A 149 17.29 12.55 -9.42
C LYS A 149 18.66 13.00 -8.94
N VAL A 150 19.23 12.28 -7.99
CA VAL A 150 20.58 12.53 -7.51
C VAL A 150 21.62 11.85 -8.40
N ASP A 151 22.87 12.30 -8.33
CA ASP A 151 24.00 11.67 -8.99
C ASP A 151 24.21 10.24 -8.51
N ASP A 152 24.79 9.40 -9.39
CA ASP A 152 25.03 8.00 -9.06
C ASP A 152 26.06 7.93 -7.90
N GLY A 153 25.66 7.33 -6.78
CA GLY A 153 26.49 7.24 -5.56
C GLY A 153 26.36 8.41 -4.58
N ALA A 154 25.59 9.45 -4.89
CA ALA A 154 25.28 10.51 -3.93
C ALA A 154 24.27 10.04 -2.87
N ASP A 155 24.45 10.46 -1.62
CA ASP A 155 23.47 10.22 -0.56
C ASP A 155 22.26 11.16 -0.73
N PRO A 156 21.03 10.63 -0.96
CA PRO A 156 19.83 11.43 -1.06
C PRO A 156 19.57 12.33 0.15
N ALA A 157 19.94 11.90 1.36
CA ALA A 157 19.74 12.67 2.58
C ALA A 157 20.63 13.92 2.62
N GLU A 158 21.91 13.77 2.24
CA GLU A 158 22.83 14.91 2.12
C GLU A 158 22.39 15.89 1.04
N VAL A 159 22.00 15.39 -0.13
CA VAL A 159 21.53 16.27 -1.23
C VAL A 159 20.24 17.00 -0.83
N ALA A 160 19.31 16.32 -0.15
CA ALA A 160 18.11 16.95 0.40
C ALA A 160 18.46 18.05 1.42
N ALA A 161 19.43 17.84 2.30
CA ALA A 161 19.89 18.86 3.24
C ALA A 161 20.47 20.10 2.51
N ARG A 162 21.28 19.90 1.47
CA ARG A 162 21.81 20.99 0.63
C ARG A 162 20.69 21.74 -0.09
N LEU A 163 19.69 21.02 -0.63
CA LEU A 163 18.53 21.62 -1.28
C LEU A 163 17.68 22.46 -0.30
N ARG A 164 17.48 21.99 0.93
CA ARG A 164 16.79 22.76 1.99
C ARG A 164 17.53 24.04 2.36
N ALA A 165 18.86 24.02 2.32
CA ALA A 165 19.68 25.21 2.54
C ALA A 165 19.69 26.17 1.34
N ALA A 166 19.66 25.65 0.11
CA ALA A 166 19.74 26.44 -1.12
C ALA A 166 18.39 27.05 -1.55
N LEU A 167 17.28 26.35 -1.31
CA LEU A 167 15.95 26.83 -1.63
C LEU A 167 15.44 27.72 -0.48
N PRO A 168 14.94 28.94 -0.76
CA PRO A 168 14.66 29.91 0.30
C PRO A 168 13.50 29.45 1.19
N GLY A 169 13.83 29.07 2.42
CA GLY A 169 12.91 28.79 3.51
C GLY A 169 12.59 30.03 4.34
N GLY A 170 12.05 31.08 3.70
CA GLY A 170 11.58 32.27 4.43
C GLY A 170 10.44 31.96 5.43
N ARG A 171 9.83 32.99 6.02
CA ARG A 171 8.74 32.85 7.01
C ARG A 171 7.54 31.97 6.55
N THR A 172 7.36 31.81 5.24
CA THR A 172 6.43 30.87 4.61
C THR A 172 7.15 30.20 3.42
N PRO A 173 7.74 29.01 3.59
CA PRO A 173 8.37 28.31 2.48
C PRO A 173 7.33 27.97 1.41
N ASP A 174 7.61 28.31 0.14
CA ASP A 174 6.75 27.99 -1.00
C ASP A 174 7.00 26.59 -1.56
N VAL A 175 8.04 25.91 -1.07
CA VAL A 175 8.45 24.55 -1.42
C VAL A 175 8.89 23.78 -0.18
N GLU A 176 8.61 22.48 -0.19
CA GLU A 176 9.09 21.53 0.81
C GLU A 176 9.97 20.50 0.10
N VAL A 177 11.18 20.28 0.62
CA VAL A 177 12.11 19.29 0.08
C VAL A 177 12.05 18.04 0.93
N LEU A 178 11.59 16.96 0.31
CA LEU A 178 11.42 15.66 0.95
C LEU A 178 12.19 14.60 0.15
N THR A 179 12.88 13.74 0.88
CA THR A 179 13.39 12.47 0.37
C THR A 179 12.22 11.53 0.06
N ARG A 180 12.49 10.49 -0.74
CA ARG A 180 11.47 9.49 -1.07
C ARG A 180 10.93 8.79 0.18
N GLU A 181 11.78 8.50 1.16
CA GLU A 181 11.38 7.85 2.42
C GLU A 181 10.45 8.75 3.23
N GLU A 182 10.79 10.03 3.39
CA GLU A 182 9.94 11.01 4.08
C GLU A 182 8.56 11.16 3.39
N VAL A 183 8.51 11.21 2.05
CA VAL A 183 7.24 11.23 1.30
C VAL A 183 6.41 9.98 1.59
N LEU A 184 7.04 8.79 1.58
CA LEU A 184 6.35 7.52 1.85
C LEU A 184 5.80 7.47 3.29
N ASP A 185 6.53 7.99 4.26
CA ASP A 185 6.10 8.02 5.65
C ASP A 185 4.98 9.05 5.87
N ILE A 186 5.04 10.22 5.23
CA ILE A 186 3.95 11.21 5.25
C ILE A 186 2.67 10.63 4.66
N GLU A 187 2.76 10.00 3.48
CA GLU A 187 1.61 9.35 2.85
C GLU A 187 1.06 8.20 3.71
N ARG A 188 1.93 7.33 4.25
CA ARG A 188 1.51 6.25 5.15
C ARG A 188 0.79 6.80 6.37
N ASN A 189 1.34 7.81 7.03
CA ASN A 189 0.73 8.44 8.20
C ASN A 189 -0.59 9.14 7.87
N ARG A 190 -0.71 9.72 6.67
CA ARG A 190 -1.97 10.28 6.20
C ARG A 190 -3.04 9.20 6.06
N TRP A 191 -2.77 8.12 5.32
CA TRP A 191 -3.76 7.08 5.07
C TRP A 191 -4.07 6.24 6.32
N VAL A 192 -3.07 5.89 7.12
CA VAL A 192 -3.26 5.06 8.32
C VAL A 192 -3.72 5.91 9.52
N GLY A 193 -3.09 7.06 9.76
CA GLY A 193 -3.33 7.85 10.98
C GLY A 193 -4.41 8.91 10.86
N ARG A 194 -4.65 9.46 9.66
CA ARG A 194 -5.60 10.57 9.46
C ARG A 194 -6.89 10.21 8.73
N THR A 195 -6.99 9.01 8.15
CA THR A 195 -8.23 8.52 7.55
C THR A 195 -8.80 7.36 8.35
N SER A 196 -10.10 7.10 8.20
CA SER A 196 -10.78 5.99 8.88
C SER A 196 -10.30 4.61 8.43
N PHE A 197 -9.58 4.49 7.31
CA PHE A 197 -9.08 3.20 6.82
C PHE A 197 -8.18 2.52 7.84
N GLY A 198 -7.18 3.24 8.37
CA GLY A 198 -6.27 2.67 9.36
C GLY A 198 -6.99 2.19 10.61
N LEU A 199 -7.93 2.98 11.12
CA LEU A 199 -8.75 2.60 12.29
C LEU A 199 -9.56 1.33 12.03
N ILE A 200 -10.26 1.22 10.88
CA ILE A 200 -11.09 0.06 10.55
C ILE A 200 -10.23 -1.21 10.49
N PHE A 201 -9.08 -1.16 9.79
CA PHE A 201 -8.20 -2.31 9.69
C PHE A 201 -7.55 -2.68 11.03
N GLN A 202 -7.13 -1.70 11.82
CA GLN A 202 -6.54 -1.93 13.15
C GLN A 202 -7.55 -2.53 14.13
N LEU A 203 -8.80 -2.03 14.13
CA LEU A 203 -9.88 -2.63 14.92
C LEU A 203 -10.16 -4.06 14.45
N GLY A 204 -10.17 -4.30 13.13
CA GLY A 204 -10.32 -5.64 12.57
C GLY A 204 -9.23 -6.61 13.06
N VAL A 205 -7.96 -6.18 13.05
CA VAL A 205 -6.85 -6.96 13.61
C VAL A 205 -7.02 -7.18 15.11
N GLY A 206 -7.44 -6.16 15.86
CA GLY A 206 -7.70 -6.27 17.30
C GLY A 206 -8.80 -7.28 17.64
N VAL A 207 -9.92 -7.24 16.91
CA VAL A 207 -11.02 -8.20 17.06
C VAL A 207 -10.56 -9.61 16.68
N ALA A 208 -9.83 -9.76 15.57
CA ALA A 208 -9.29 -11.04 15.14
C ALA A 208 -8.33 -11.64 16.19
N LEU A 209 -7.47 -10.81 16.78
CA LEU A 209 -6.56 -11.24 17.84
C LEU A 209 -7.32 -11.63 19.11
N PHE A 210 -8.32 -10.85 19.52
CA PHE A 210 -9.13 -11.15 20.71
C PHE A 210 -9.90 -12.46 20.55
N VAL A 211 -10.65 -12.61 19.45
CA VAL A 211 -11.43 -13.82 19.16
C VAL A 211 -10.50 -15.01 18.98
N GLY A 212 -9.40 -14.85 18.26
CA GLY A 212 -8.38 -15.89 18.09
C GLY A 212 -7.80 -16.36 19.43
N THR A 213 -7.45 -15.42 20.31
CA THR A 213 -6.92 -15.72 21.65
C THR A 213 -7.92 -16.53 22.46
N ALA A 214 -9.20 -16.12 22.45
CA ALA A 214 -10.27 -16.81 23.17
C ALA A 214 -10.47 -18.25 22.68
N ILE A 215 -10.50 -18.47 21.35
CA ILE A 215 -10.64 -19.82 20.77
C ILE A 215 -9.43 -20.69 21.13
N VAL A 216 -8.21 -20.18 20.95
CA VAL A 216 -6.99 -20.94 21.27
C VAL A 216 -6.92 -21.26 22.76
N TYR A 217 -7.33 -20.31 23.62
CA TYR A 217 -7.42 -20.56 25.06
C TYR A 217 -8.42 -21.66 25.38
N GLN A 218 -9.61 -21.65 24.77
CA GLN A 218 -10.61 -22.70 25.00
C GLN A 218 -10.11 -24.08 24.57
N VAL A 219 -9.47 -24.17 23.39
CA VAL A 219 -8.91 -25.42 22.88
C VAL A 219 -7.78 -25.92 23.77
N LEU A 220 -6.78 -25.07 24.09
CA LEU A 220 -5.66 -25.46 24.94
C LEU A 220 -6.11 -25.79 26.37
N SER A 221 -7.10 -25.06 26.92
CA SER A 221 -7.64 -25.36 28.24
C SER A 221 -8.36 -26.69 28.29
N ALA A 222 -9.11 -27.05 27.23
CA ALA A 222 -9.75 -28.35 27.14
C ALA A 222 -8.71 -29.48 26.99
N ASP A 223 -7.69 -29.26 26.17
CA ASP A 223 -6.58 -30.20 25.96
C ASP A 223 -5.80 -30.47 27.26
N VAL A 224 -5.37 -29.40 27.95
CA VAL A 224 -4.67 -29.50 29.25
C VAL A 224 -5.53 -30.18 30.30
N ALA A 225 -6.84 -29.90 30.34
CA ALA A 225 -7.75 -30.57 31.26
C ALA A 225 -7.90 -32.07 30.97
N SER A 226 -7.86 -32.47 29.69
CA SER A 226 -7.94 -33.88 29.30
C SER A 226 -6.69 -34.69 29.67
N LEU A 227 -5.52 -34.04 29.68
CA LEU A 227 -4.22 -34.63 30.02
C LEU A 227 -3.85 -34.46 31.50
N MET A 228 -4.76 -33.91 32.31
CA MET A 228 -4.51 -33.62 33.71
C MET A 228 -4.06 -34.83 34.55
N PRO A 229 -4.62 -36.05 34.36
CA PRO A 229 -4.13 -37.25 35.06
C PRO A 229 -2.67 -37.60 34.73
N GLU A 230 -2.23 -37.37 33.49
CA GLU A 230 -0.85 -37.60 33.07
C GLU A 230 0.10 -36.58 33.70
N TYR A 231 -0.30 -35.31 33.73
CA TYR A 231 0.46 -34.26 34.41
C TYR A 231 0.55 -34.48 35.93
N ALA A 232 -0.51 -34.99 36.57
CA ALA A 232 -0.49 -35.36 37.99
C ALA A 232 0.52 -36.49 38.26
N THR A 233 0.60 -37.49 37.36
CA THR A 233 1.58 -38.58 37.45
C THR A 233 3.01 -38.06 37.31
N LEU A 234 3.28 -37.17 36.36
CA LEU A 234 4.58 -36.52 36.21
C LEU A 234 4.97 -35.73 37.47
N LYS A 235 4.02 -34.98 38.04
CA LYS A 235 4.23 -34.23 39.28
C LYS A 235 4.52 -35.16 40.47
N ALA A 236 3.84 -36.30 40.57
CA ALA A 236 4.09 -37.32 41.60
C ALA A 236 5.49 -37.97 41.47
N MET A 237 6.04 -38.04 40.26
CA MET A 237 7.43 -38.48 40.02
C MET A 237 8.49 -37.41 40.36
N GLY A 238 8.08 -36.20 40.76
CA GLY A 238 8.98 -35.13 41.20
C GLY A 238 9.31 -34.05 40.17
N TYR A 239 8.61 -34.01 39.03
CA TYR A 239 8.75 -32.91 38.06
C TYR A 239 8.12 -31.62 38.60
N ASP A 240 8.78 -30.49 38.36
CA ASP A 240 8.32 -29.18 38.82
C ASP A 240 7.28 -28.55 37.88
N ASN A 241 6.50 -27.60 38.39
CA ASN A 241 5.50 -26.88 37.59
C ASN A 241 6.15 -26.15 36.39
N THR A 242 7.43 -25.74 36.50
CA THR A 242 8.18 -25.10 35.41
C THR A 242 8.38 -26.03 34.23
N TYR A 243 8.73 -27.30 34.49
CA TYR A 243 8.87 -28.31 33.44
C TYR A 243 7.55 -28.50 32.69
N LEU A 244 6.44 -28.67 33.41
CA LEU A 244 5.12 -28.83 32.81
C LEU A 244 4.72 -27.59 31.98
N MET A 245 4.99 -26.39 32.50
CA MET A 245 4.74 -25.14 31.78
C MET A 245 5.55 -25.04 30.47
N LYS A 246 6.81 -25.51 30.48
CA LYS A 246 7.65 -25.55 29.27
C LYS A 246 7.08 -26.50 28.21
N VAL A 247 6.57 -27.66 28.61
CA VAL A 247 5.95 -28.62 27.69
C VAL A 247 4.72 -27.99 27.03
N ILE A 248 3.83 -27.37 27.80
CA ILE A 248 2.63 -26.70 27.27
C ILE A 248 3.03 -25.54 26.34
N LEU A 249 4.04 -24.76 26.70
CA LEU A 249 4.53 -23.67 25.86
C LEU A 249 5.13 -24.18 24.54
N GLN A 250 5.86 -25.29 24.57
CA GLN A 250 6.39 -25.94 23.36
C GLN A 250 5.25 -26.43 22.45
N GLN A 251 4.22 -27.06 23.02
CA GLN A 251 3.03 -27.46 22.27
C GLN A 251 2.34 -26.25 21.63
N ALA A 252 2.17 -25.16 22.38
CA ALA A 252 1.58 -23.92 21.87
C ALA A 252 2.39 -23.31 20.71
N ILE A 253 3.73 -23.33 20.79
CA ILE A 253 4.59 -22.86 19.71
C ILE A 253 4.45 -23.76 18.47
N VAL A 254 4.51 -25.08 18.64
CA VAL A 254 4.35 -26.01 17.51
C VAL A 254 2.99 -25.83 16.86
N LEU A 255 1.92 -25.71 17.64
CA LEU A 255 0.57 -25.45 17.15
C LEU A 255 0.48 -24.12 16.38
N SER A 256 1.13 -23.06 16.88
CA SER A 256 1.16 -21.76 16.21
C SER A 256 1.85 -21.83 14.85
N LEU A 257 2.97 -22.55 14.74
CA LEU A 257 3.72 -22.71 13.49
C LEU A 257 2.93 -23.56 12.49
N LEU A 258 2.36 -24.68 12.96
CA LEU A 258 1.55 -25.56 12.12
C LEU A 258 0.26 -24.89 11.65
N GLY A 259 -0.36 -24.05 12.48
CA GLY A 259 -1.53 -23.26 12.10
C GLY A 259 -1.19 -22.09 11.18
N PHE A 260 -0.01 -21.50 11.33
CA PHE A 260 0.43 -20.38 10.51
C PHE A 260 0.62 -20.76 9.04
N LEU A 261 1.17 -21.95 8.74
CA LEU A 261 1.42 -22.39 7.35
C LEU A 261 0.15 -22.42 6.47
N PRO A 262 -0.94 -23.14 6.83
CA PRO A 262 -2.18 -23.11 6.06
C PRO A 262 -2.85 -21.74 6.11
N GLY A 263 -2.77 -21.03 7.24
CA GLY A 263 -3.26 -19.66 7.37
C GLY A 263 -2.59 -18.70 6.38
N TRP A 264 -1.28 -18.82 6.21
CA TRP A 264 -0.50 -18.06 5.23
C TRP A 264 -0.91 -18.42 3.80
N GLY A 265 -1.11 -19.71 3.49
CA GLY A 265 -1.62 -20.15 2.19
C GLY A 265 -2.99 -19.55 1.85
N ILE A 266 -3.92 -19.57 2.81
CA ILE A 266 -5.24 -18.96 2.65
C ILE A 266 -5.11 -17.43 2.50
N ALA A 267 -4.23 -16.79 3.27
CA ALA A 267 -3.99 -15.36 3.15
C ALA A 267 -3.46 -14.99 1.75
N LEU A 268 -2.55 -15.76 1.17
CA LEU A 268 -2.06 -15.51 -0.20
C LEU A 268 -3.21 -15.58 -1.22
N LEU A 269 -4.11 -16.56 -1.09
CA LEU A 269 -5.30 -16.65 -1.92
C LEU A 269 -6.20 -15.42 -1.75
N LEU A 270 -6.46 -14.99 -0.52
CA LEU A 270 -7.27 -13.81 -0.24
C LEU A 270 -6.63 -12.55 -0.80
N TYR A 271 -5.31 -12.37 -0.66
CA TYR A 271 -4.58 -11.25 -1.27
C TYR A 271 -4.76 -11.22 -2.78
N TYR A 272 -4.65 -12.36 -3.45
CA TYR A 272 -4.86 -12.46 -4.90
C TYR A 272 -6.29 -12.10 -5.31
N VAL A 273 -7.29 -12.71 -4.67
CA VAL A 273 -8.71 -12.49 -4.99
C VAL A 273 -9.11 -11.04 -4.70
N THR A 274 -8.70 -10.49 -3.57
CA THR A 274 -9.00 -9.10 -3.21
C THR A 274 -8.28 -8.11 -4.13
N SER A 275 -7.03 -8.37 -4.52
CA SER A 275 -6.30 -7.48 -5.42
C SER A 275 -6.91 -7.45 -6.82
N GLU A 276 -7.24 -8.61 -7.39
CA GLU A 276 -7.90 -8.69 -8.70
C GLU A 276 -9.34 -8.15 -8.67
N GLY A 277 -10.08 -8.37 -7.58
CA GLY A 277 -11.46 -7.91 -7.42
C GLY A 277 -11.58 -6.41 -7.14
N ALA A 278 -10.71 -5.85 -6.28
CA ALA A 278 -10.75 -4.44 -5.93
C ALA A 278 -10.00 -3.54 -6.93
N GLY A 279 -9.12 -4.12 -7.76
CA GLY A 279 -8.24 -3.39 -8.68
C GLY A 279 -7.12 -2.61 -7.98
N ILE A 280 -6.90 -2.88 -6.69
CA ILE A 280 -5.88 -2.26 -5.85
C ILE A 280 -4.71 -3.26 -5.74
N PRO A 281 -3.48 -2.86 -6.06
CA PRO A 281 -2.31 -3.74 -5.97
C PRO A 281 -1.93 -3.96 -4.50
N ILE A 282 -2.51 -4.99 -3.88
CA ILE A 282 -2.25 -5.37 -2.49
C ILE A 282 -1.20 -6.49 -2.51
N GLN A 283 -0.09 -6.30 -1.82
CA GLN A 283 1.03 -7.24 -1.81
C GLN A 283 1.35 -7.66 -0.38
N MET A 284 1.64 -8.96 -0.20
CA MET A 284 2.14 -9.47 1.07
C MET A 284 3.58 -9.03 1.25
N THR A 285 3.84 -8.20 2.27
CA THR A 285 5.20 -7.78 2.62
C THR A 285 5.81 -8.74 3.64
N GLN A 286 7.15 -8.85 3.63
CA GLN A 286 7.86 -9.63 4.65
C GLN A 286 7.59 -9.12 6.07
N GLN A 287 7.45 -7.79 6.24
CA GLN A 287 7.10 -7.18 7.52
C GLN A 287 5.74 -7.64 8.03
N ASN A 288 4.70 -7.66 7.19
CA ASN A 288 3.36 -8.12 7.59
C ASN A 288 3.38 -9.61 7.95
N LEU A 289 4.10 -10.42 7.17
CA LEU A 289 4.25 -11.85 7.42
C LEU A 289 4.88 -12.12 8.80
N LEU A 290 6.00 -11.45 9.09
CA LEU A 290 6.70 -11.58 10.38
C LEU A 290 5.86 -11.05 11.54
N MET A 291 5.18 -9.92 11.35
CA MET A 291 4.30 -9.34 12.37
C MET A 291 3.17 -10.31 12.73
N VAL A 292 2.49 -10.89 11.74
CA VAL A 292 1.41 -11.86 11.98
C VAL A 292 1.94 -13.12 12.65
N LEU A 293 3.10 -13.64 12.22
CA LEU A 293 3.73 -14.79 12.85
C LEU A 293 4.00 -14.54 14.34
N VAL A 294 4.60 -13.40 14.68
CA VAL A 294 4.87 -13.01 16.07
C VAL A 294 3.58 -12.89 16.87
N LEU A 295 2.53 -12.27 16.30
CA LEU A 295 1.22 -12.17 16.96
C LEU A 295 0.57 -13.54 17.17
N SER A 296 0.68 -14.45 16.21
CA SER A 296 0.16 -15.82 16.34
C SER A 296 0.89 -16.61 17.42
N VAL A 297 2.22 -16.55 17.46
CA VAL A 297 3.04 -17.20 18.50
C VAL A 297 2.71 -16.61 19.87
N ALA A 298 2.64 -15.28 19.99
CA ALA A 298 2.30 -14.60 21.23
C ALA A 298 0.91 -14.98 21.73
N MET A 299 -0.09 -15.01 20.83
CA MET A 299 -1.44 -15.43 21.13
C MET A 299 -1.48 -16.86 21.69
N CYS A 300 -0.86 -17.83 20.99
CA CYS A 300 -0.83 -19.22 21.45
C CYS A 300 -0.09 -19.38 22.78
N ALA A 301 1.04 -18.68 22.96
CA ALA A 301 1.81 -18.71 24.20
C ALA A 301 1.00 -18.15 25.38
N LEU A 302 0.36 -16.99 25.21
CA LEU A 302 -0.48 -16.38 26.25
C LEU A 302 -1.67 -17.27 26.63
N SER A 303 -2.34 -17.85 25.63
CA SER A 303 -3.44 -18.80 25.84
C SER A 303 -2.98 -20.07 26.57
N GLY A 304 -1.83 -20.64 26.18
CA GLY A 304 -1.26 -21.82 26.83
C GLY A 304 -0.84 -21.57 28.27
N LEU A 305 -0.19 -20.43 28.55
CA LEU A 305 0.15 -20.01 29.91
C LEU A 305 -1.11 -19.80 30.76
N GLY A 306 -2.16 -19.20 30.20
CA GLY A 306 -3.44 -18.99 30.88
C GLY A 306 -4.12 -20.31 31.24
N ALA A 307 -4.19 -21.25 30.30
CA ALA A 307 -4.76 -22.57 30.49
C ALA A 307 -4.00 -23.34 31.58
N ALA A 308 -2.66 -23.37 31.49
CA ALA A 308 -1.80 -24.06 32.44
C ALA A 308 -1.92 -23.51 33.87
N ARG A 309 -1.94 -22.18 34.05
CA ARG A 309 -2.09 -21.56 35.38
C ARG A 309 -3.39 -21.97 36.05
N LYS A 310 -4.51 -21.86 35.32
CA LYS A 310 -5.83 -22.22 35.86
C LYS A 310 -5.89 -23.69 36.28
N THR A 311 -5.24 -24.58 35.54
CA THR A 311 -5.23 -26.01 35.85
C THR A 311 -4.29 -26.36 37.01
N PHE A 312 -3.13 -25.70 37.13
CA PHE A 312 -2.15 -26.01 38.18
C PHE A 312 -2.41 -25.31 39.52
N ASP A 313 -3.21 -24.24 39.53
CA ASP A 313 -3.72 -23.60 40.76
C ASP A 313 -4.95 -24.31 41.34
N ALA A 314 -5.55 -25.27 40.62
CA ALA A 314 -6.62 -26.11 41.14
C ALA A 314 -6.07 -27.11 42.17
N ASP A 315 -6.81 -27.31 43.27
CA ASP A 315 -6.37 -28.09 44.42
C ASP A 315 -6.04 -29.54 44.01
N PRO A 316 -4.83 -30.07 44.30
CA PRO A 316 -4.46 -31.44 43.94
C PRO A 316 -5.43 -32.51 44.43
N ALA A 317 -6.21 -32.23 45.49
CA ALA A 317 -7.22 -33.13 46.02
C ALA A 317 -8.47 -33.27 45.13
N GLU A 318 -8.74 -32.32 44.22
CA GLU A 318 -9.82 -32.42 43.22
C GLU A 318 -9.39 -33.13 41.93
N LEU A 319 -8.09 -33.38 41.77
CA LEU A 319 -7.50 -34.07 40.62
C LEU A 319 -7.44 -35.61 40.74
N PHE A 320 -7.74 -36.15 41.93
CA PHE A 320 -7.75 -37.59 42.21
C PHE A 320 -9.17 -38.13 42.38
#